data_AF-A0A815VLN7-F1
#
_entry.id   AF-A0A815VLN7-F1
#
_cell.length_a   1.000
_cell.length_b   1.000
_cell.length_c   1.000
_cell.angle_alpha   90.00
_cell.angle_beta   90.00
_cell.angle_gamma   90.00
#
_symmetry.space_group_name_H-M   'P 1'
#
loop_
_entity.id
_entity.type
_entity.pdbx_description
1 polymer ?
#
loop_
_entity_poly.entity_id
_entity_poly.type
_entity_poly.pdbx_seq_one_letter_code
_entity_poly.pdbx_strand_id
1 'polypeptide(L)'
;NTARSIALKCGIISSNDDYLILEGEEFNRRIRSTPHGKVEQNLFDKVWPNLRVLACASSQDKYVIVRGIMASKINPTRGIIAITGCHNNDVPALKAADIGFSM
;
A
#
# COMPACT_ATOMS: atom_id res chain seq x y z
N ASN A 1 -12.06 -8.39 -8.22
CA ASN A 1 -11.63 -9.09 -9.46
C ASN A 1 -10.94 -8.23 -10.50
N THR A 2 -11.45 -7.04 -10.84
CA THR A 2 -10.87 -6.17 -11.89
C THR A 2 -9.39 -5.86 -11.66
N ALA A 3 -9.01 -5.41 -10.46
CA ALA A 3 -7.61 -5.06 -10.14
C ALA A 3 -6.65 -6.25 -10.33
N ARG A 4 -7.06 -7.47 -9.93
CA ARG A 4 -6.28 -8.70 -10.16
C ARG A 4 -6.09 -9.00 -11.65
N SER A 5 -7.16 -8.90 -12.43
CA SER A 5 -7.10 -9.15 -13.88
C SER A 5 -6.17 -8.17 -14.60
N ILE A 6 -6.23 -6.88 -14.23
CA ILE A 6 -5.33 -5.87 -14.79
C ILE A 6 -3.88 -6.13 -14.34
N ALA A 7 -3.66 -6.42 -13.06
CA ALA A 7 -2.32 -6.70 -12.53
C ALA A 7 -1.64 -7.89 -13.22
N LEU A 8 -2.39 -8.96 -13.54
CA LEU A 8 -1.89 -10.09 -14.33
C LEU A 8 -1.53 -9.66 -15.76
N LYS A 9 -2.42 -8.91 -16.44
CA LYS A 9 -2.18 -8.45 -17.81
C LYS A 9 -0.98 -7.50 -17.92
N CYS A 10 -0.74 -6.68 -16.90
CA CYS A 10 0.37 -5.74 -16.83
C CYS A 10 1.67 -6.37 -16.28
N GLY A 11 1.66 -7.64 -15.87
CA GLY A 11 2.85 -8.31 -15.32
C GLY A 11 3.26 -7.82 -13.92
N ILE A 12 2.36 -7.19 -13.17
CA ILE A 12 2.61 -6.80 -11.77
C ILE A 12 2.62 -8.04 -10.87
N ILE A 13 1.83 -9.05 -11.24
CA ILE A 13 1.76 -10.37 -10.60
C ILE A 13 1.68 -11.44 -11.68
N SER A 14 2.15 -12.64 -11.35
CA SER A 14 2.03 -13.86 -12.18
C SER A 14 1.05 -14.85 -11.55
N SER A 15 0.55 -15.80 -12.35
CA SER A 15 -0.39 -16.83 -11.88
C SER A 15 0.17 -17.72 -10.76
N ASN A 16 1.49 -17.83 -10.67
CA ASN A 16 2.19 -18.67 -9.69
C ASN A 16 2.78 -17.86 -8.52
N ASP A 17 2.51 -16.55 -8.45
CA ASP A 17 3.02 -15.72 -7.36
C ASP A 17 2.10 -15.81 -6.13
N ASP A 18 2.71 -15.94 -4.95
CA ASP A 18 2.01 -15.93 -3.65
C ASP A 18 1.81 -14.51 -3.09
N TYR A 19 1.77 -13.50 -3.96
CA TYR A 19 1.59 -12.11 -3.54
C TYR A 19 0.17 -11.79 -3.07
N LEU A 20 0.09 -10.86 -2.10
CA LEU A 20 -1.16 -10.38 -1.56
C LEU A 20 -1.82 -9.36 -2.48
N ILE A 21 -3.10 -9.60 -2.72
CA ILE A 21 -4.03 -8.72 -3.40
C ILE A 21 -5.15 -8.46 -2.41
N LEU A 22 -5.23 -7.24 -1.87
CA LEU A 22 -6.20 -6.89 -0.83
C LEU A 22 -7.12 -5.78 -1.32
N GLU A 23 -8.31 -5.72 -0.74
CA GLU A 23 -9.15 -4.53 -0.79
C GLU A 23 -8.82 -3.61 0.39
N GLY A 24 -9.15 -2.32 0.27
CA GLY A 24 -8.88 -1.31 1.31
C GLY A 24 -9.38 -1.72 2.69
N GLU A 25 -10.61 -2.23 2.79
CA GLU A 25 -11.19 -2.68 4.06
C GLU A 25 -10.38 -3.81 4.70
N GLU A 26 -10.00 -4.83 3.90
CA GLU A 26 -9.24 -5.96 4.39
C GLU A 26 -7.82 -5.57 4.81
N PHE A 27 -7.17 -4.70 4.04
CA PHE A 27 -5.89 -4.11 4.42
C PHE A 27 -5.99 -3.39 5.76
N ASN A 28 -7.03 -2.56 5.93
CA ASN A 28 -7.24 -1.83 7.17
C ASN A 28 -7.47 -2.73 8.38
N ARG A 29 -8.19 -3.85 8.20
CA ARG A 29 -8.40 -4.87 9.24
C ARG A 29 -7.10 -5.56 9.64
N ARG A 30 -6.22 -5.87 8.69
CA ARG A 30 -4.97 -6.60 8.98
C ARG A 30 -3.93 -5.78 9.73
N ILE A 31 -3.92 -4.46 9.55
CA ILE A 31 -2.89 -3.58 10.14
C ILE A 31 -3.30 -2.97 11.49
N ARG A 32 -4.43 -3.41 12.07
CA ARG A 32 -4.97 -2.92 13.35
C ARG A 32 -5.45 -4.09 14.20
N SER A 33 -5.19 -4.07 15.50
CA SER A 33 -5.76 -5.08 16.42
C SER A 33 -7.26 -4.92 16.65
N THR A 34 -7.80 -3.72 16.48
CA THR A 34 -9.23 -3.44 16.60
C THR A 34 -9.74 -2.67 15.37
N PRO A 35 -11.02 -2.84 14.96
CA PRO A 35 -11.57 -2.21 13.75
C PRO A 35 -11.41 -0.68 13.68
N HIS A 36 -11.37 -0.01 14.84
CA HIS A 36 -11.17 1.43 14.96
C HIS A 36 -9.86 1.79 15.66
N GLY A 37 -8.92 0.84 15.73
CA GLY A 37 -7.62 1.00 16.34
C GLY A 37 -6.68 1.88 15.52
N LYS A 38 -5.54 2.22 16.13
CA LYS A 38 -4.42 2.83 15.40
C LYS A 38 -3.72 1.78 14.55
N VAL A 39 -3.08 2.23 13.48
CA VAL A 39 -2.20 1.36 12.67
C VAL A 39 -1.04 0.89 13.52
N GLU A 40 -0.81 -0.42 13.54
CA GLU A 40 0.28 -1.05 14.27
C GLU A 40 1.37 -1.49 13.31
N GLN A 41 2.59 -0.95 13.49
CA GLN A 41 3.69 -1.20 12.58
C GLN A 41 4.04 -2.69 12.46
N ASN A 42 4.00 -3.46 13.57
CA ASN A 42 4.27 -4.90 13.55
C ASN A 42 3.26 -5.69 12.72
N LEU A 43 2.00 -5.25 12.67
CA LEU A 43 0.98 -5.87 11.83
C LEU A 43 1.14 -5.44 10.37
N PHE A 44 1.42 -4.15 10.13
CA PHE A 44 1.74 -3.63 8.81
C PHE A 44 2.91 -4.38 8.17
N ASP A 45 3.99 -4.59 8.94
CA ASP A 45 5.22 -5.29 8.55
C ASP A 45 4.99 -6.75 8.12
N LYS A 46 3.91 -7.38 8.57
CA LYS A 46 3.52 -8.73 8.10
C LYS A 46 2.80 -8.73 6.77
N VAL A 47 2.28 -7.57 6.34
CA VAL A 47 1.40 -7.44 5.16
C VAL A 47 2.14 -6.83 3.98
N TRP A 48 2.77 -5.67 4.17
CA TRP A 48 3.27 -4.87 3.06
C TRP A 48 4.36 -5.55 2.20
N PRO A 49 5.26 -6.42 2.70
CA PRO A 49 6.31 -7.02 1.85
C PRO A 49 5.75 -7.87 0.71
N ASN A 50 4.61 -8.51 0.97
CA ASN A 50 3.92 -9.37 0.00
C ASN A 50 2.78 -8.65 -0.70
N LEU A 51 2.39 -7.44 -0.28
CA LEU A 51 1.33 -6.65 -0.93
C LEU A 51 1.82 -6.16 -2.29
N ARG A 52 1.08 -6.48 -3.36
CA ARG A 52 1.34 -5.97 -4.72
C ARG A 52 0.19 -5.16 -5.27
N VAL A 53 -1.03 -5.47 -4.83
CA VAL A 53 -2.24 -4.80 -5.32
C VAL A 53 -3.12 -4.46 -4.12
N LEU A 54 -3.40 -3.16 -3.95
CA LEU A 54 -4.44 -2.68 -3.05
C LEU A 54 -5.57 -2.09 -3.89
N ALA A 55 -6.69 -2.82 -3.98
CA ALA A 55 -7.87 -2.40 -4.72
C ALA A 55 -8.78 -1.54 -3.84
N CYS A 56 -9.52 -0.61 -4.46
CA CYS A 56 -10.48 0.27 -3.78
C CYS A 56 -9.87 1.02 -2.58
N ALA A 57 -8.59 1.39 -2.68
CA ALA A 57 -7.86 2.12 -1.64
C ALA A 57 -8.41 3.54 -1.49
N SER A 58 -8.70 3.93 -0.26
CA SER A 58 -8.99 5.32 0.09
C SER A 58 -7.72 6.17 0.05
N SER A 59 -7.87 7.51 0.04
CA SER A 59 -6.73 8.42 0.16
C SER A 59 -5.96 8.24 1.48
N GLN A 60 -6.67 7.87 2.55
CA GLN A 60 -6.04 7.54 3.83
C GLN A 60 -5.18 6.28 3.72
N ASP A 61 -5.64 5.26 3.00
CA ASP A 61 -4.88 4.01 2.82
C ASP A 61 -3.57 4.25 2.09
N LYS A 62 -3.59 5.09 1.05
CA LYS A 62 -2.39 5.51 0.31
C LYS A 62 -1.38 6.18 1.26
N TYR A 63 -1.84 7.12 2.08
CA TYR A 63 -0.99 7.79 3.08
C TYR A 63 -0.41 6.81 4.10
N VAL A 64 -1.23 5.89 4.60
CA VAL A 64 -0.82 4.85 5.56
C VAL A 64 0.24 3.93 4.96
N ILE A 65 0.10 3.50 3.70
CA ILE A 65 1.10 2.68 3.02
C ILE A 65 2.44 3.40 2.95
N VAL A 66 2.46 4.66 2.51
CA VAL A 66 3.70 5.43 2.40
C VAL A 66 4.40 5.53 3.75
N ARG A 67 3.67 5.98 4.78
CA ARG A 67 4.23 6.14 6.13
C ARG A 67 4.66 4.81 6.74
N GLY A 68 3.89 3.75 6.52
CA GLY A 68 4.18 2.42 7.01
C GLY A 68 5.45 1.83 6.38
N ILE A 69 5.63 1.96 5.07
CA ILE A 69 6.84 1.51 4.37
C ILE A 69 8.06 2.32 4.84
N MET A 70 7.94 3.65 4.95
CA MET A 70 9.04 4.51 5.44
C MET A 70 9.47 4.18 6.87
N ALA A 71 8.54 3.75 7.72
CA ALA A 71 8.80 3.38 9.11
C ALA A 71 9.25 1.92 9.24
N SER A 72 9.02 1.09 8.23
CA SER A 72 9.39 -0.32 8.23
C SER A 72 10.91 -0.50 8.21
N LYS A 73 11.39 -1.48 8.97
CA LYS A 73 12.81 -1.83 9.09
C LYS A 73 13.12 -3.23 8.55
N ILE A 74 12.20 -3.83 7.80
CA ILE A 74 12.36 -5.17 7.24
C ILE A 74 13.50 -5.19 6.22
N ASN A 75 13.62 -4.14 5.43
CA ASN A 75 14.72 -4.00 4.49
C ASN A 75 15.90 -3.31 5.18
N PRO A 76 17.14 -3.81 5.01
CA PRO A 76 18.34 -3.22 5.62
C PRO A 76 18.65 -1.84 5.04
N THR A 77 18.21 -1.58 3.80
CA THR A 77 18.30 -0.29 3.14
C THR A 77 16.93 0.36 3.04
N ARG A 78 16.87 1.66 3.33
CA ARG A 78 15.66 2.46 3.10
C ARG A 78 15.44 2.56 1.58
N GLY A 79 14.32 2.02 1.11
CA GLY A 79 13.85 2.24 -0.26
C GLY A 79 13.35 3.68 -0.44
N ILE A 80 13.47 4.19 -1.67
CA ILE A 80 12.85 5.47 -2.07
C ILE A 80 11.42 5.16 -2.53
N ILE A 81 10.45 5.91 -2.00
CA ILE A 81 9.04 5.73 -2.32
C ILE A 81 8.61 6.81 -3.30
N ALA A 82 8.21 6.38 -4.49
CA ALA A 82 7.52 7.21 -5.46
C ALA A 82 6.01 6.93 -5.43
N ILE A 83 5.20 7.98 -5.48
CA ILE A 83 3.74 7.84 -5.59
C ILE A 83 3.22 8.71 -6.74
N THR A 84 2.19 8.22 -7.43
CA THR A 84 1.47 8.97 -8.46
C THR A 84 0.02 9.17 -8.04
N GLY A 85 -0.53 10.35 -8.28
CA GLY A 85 -1.91 10.70 -7.93
C GLY A 85 -2.44 11.85 -8.78
N CYS A 86 -3.77 11.93 -8.91
CA CYS A 86 -4.44 12.95 -9.73
C CYS A 86 -5.46 13.78 -8.91
N HIS A 87 -5.99 13.22 -7.82
CA HIS A 87 -7.02 13.88 -7.02
C HIS A 87 -6.40 14.71 -5.89
N ASN A 88 -7.02 15.84 -5.55
CA ASN A 88 -6.66 16.67 -4.39
C ASN A 88 -6.55 15.88 -3.07
N ASN A 89 -7.32 14.78 -2.95
CA ASN A 89 -7.31 13.94 -1.77
C ASN A 89 -6.00 13.13 -1.61
N ASP A 90 -5.21 12.97 -2.67
CA ASP A 90 -3.94 12.23 -2.64
C ASP A 90 -2.74 13.11 -2.21
N VAL A 91 -2.94 14.42 -2.04
CA VAL A 91 -1.90 15.39 -1.64
C VAL A 91 -1.14 14.97 -0.37
N PRO A 92 -1.78 14.47 0.70
CA PRO A 92 -1.05 14.03 1.88
C PRO A 92 -0.09 12.87 1.59
N ALA A 93 -0.48 11.92 0.74
CA ALA A 93 0.36 10.80 0.35
C ALA A 93 1.51 11.26 -0.59
N LEU A 94 1.21 12.14 -1.54
CA LEU A 94 2.21 12.74 -2.44
C LEU A 94 3.29 13.50 -1.67
N LYS A 95 2.89 14.28 -0.64
CA LYS A 95 3.84 15.01 0.22
C LYS A 95 4.63 14.11 1.17
N ALA A 96 4.07 12.95 1.55
CA ALA A 96 4.75 12.01 2.44
C ALA A 96 5.77 11.14 1.70
N ALA A 97 5.59 10.92 0.40
CA ALA A 97 6.50 10.16 -0.44
C ALA A 97 7.81 10.93 -0.67
N ASP A 98 8.89 10.22 -0.99
CA ASP A 98 10.16 10.85 -1.37
C ASP A 98 10.03 11.56 -2.73
N ILE A 99 9.23 11.01 -3.64
CA ILE A 99 8.94 11.58 -4.96
C ILE A 99 7.43 11.49 -5.24
N GLY A 100 6.81 12.63 -5.52
CA GLY A 100 5.39 12.70 -5.90
C GLY A 100 5.22 13.08 -7.37
N PHE A 101 4.48 12.27 -8.12
CA PHE A 101 4.05 12.57 -9.49
C PHE A 101 2.57 12.99 -9.48
N SER A 102 2.30 14.21 -9.95
CA SER A 102 0.95 14.67 -10.22
C SER A 102 0.66 14.54 -11.71
N MET A 103 -0.55 14.10 -12.06
CA MET A 103 -1.08 14.14 -13.42
C MET A 103 -2.33 15.01 -13.49
#